data_AF-A0A8T6A3U6-F1
#
_entry.id   AF-A0A8T6A3U6-F1
#
_cell.length_a   1.000
_cell.length_b   1.000
_cell.length_c   1.000
_cell.angle_alpha   90.00
_cell.angle_beta   90.00
_cell.angle_gamma   90.00
#
_symmetry.space_group_name_H-M   'P 1'
#
loop_
_entity.id
_entity.type
_entity.pdbx_description
1 polymer ?
#
loop_
_entity_poly.entity_id
_entity_poly.type
_entity_poly.pdbx_seq_one_letter_code
_entity_poly.pdbx_strand_id
1 'polypeptide(L)'
;LDERQAVSVNKHNFGAVMAEAAIGLNFTVPATLKGSTTDDELNVALNIKSLDDFSPDSVARQVPEVNKLLELREALTALKGPMGNLPAFRTQLQALLENEESREQLLKEIGQVSNK
;
A
#
# COMPACT_ATOMS: atom_id res chain seq x y z
N LEU A 1 -1.64 -21.58 33.10
CA LEU A 1 -2.18 -22.27 31.90
C LEU A 1 -3.64 -22.65 32.11
N ASP A 2 -3.98 -23.08 33.32
CA ASP A 2 -5.30 -23.63 33.69
C ASP A 2 -6.47 -22.63 33.64
N GLU A 3 -6.19 -21.32 33.58
CA GLU A 3 -7.21 -20.27 33.46
C GLU A 3 -7.58 -19.93 31.99
N ARG A 4 -6.82 -20.43 31.01
CA ARG A 4 -7.11 -20.14 29.59
C ARG A 4 -8.30 -20.99 29.13
N GLN A 5 -9.35 -20.33 28.65
CA GLN A 5 -10.49 -21.02 28.07
C GLN A 5 -10.15 -21.57 26.68
N ALA A 6 -10.52 -22.82 26.44
CA ALA A 6 -10.44 -23.42 25.12
C ALA A 6 -11.55 -22.86 24.22
N VAL A 7 -11.18 -22.40 23.03
CA VAL A 7 -12.12 -21.94 22.01
C VAL A 7 -12.31 -23.05 20.98
N SER A 8 -13.56 -23.42 20.68
CA SER A 8 -13.86 -24.41 19.64
C SER A 8 -13.79 -23.76 18.26
N VAL A 9 -13.06 -24.38 17.33
CA VAL A 9 -12.87 -23.88 15.96
C VAL A 9 -13.40 -24.88 14.94
N ASN A 10 -14.21 -24.40 14.01
CA ASN A 10 -14.80 -25.14 12.91
C ASN A 10 -14.91 -24.25 11.65
N LYS A 11 -15.39 -24.83 10.55
CA LYS A 11 -15.50 -24.13 9.24
C LYS A 11 -16.40 -22.90 9.26
N HIS A 12 -17.33 -22.79 10.21
CA HIS A 12 -18.30 -21.70 10.28
C HIS A 12 -17.85 -20.55 11.20
N ASN A 13 -17.02 -20.82 12.21
CA ASN A 13 -16.60 -19.81 13.19
C ASN A 13 -15.11 -19.42 13.10
N PHE A 14 -14.33 -20.06 12.22
CA PHE A 14 -12.89 -19.78 12.07
C PHE A 14 -12.60 -18.28 11.87
N GLY A 15 -13.32 -17.61 10.96
CA GLY A 15 -13.11 -16.19 10.68
C GLY A 15 -13.40 -15.28 11.88
N ALA A 16 -14.46 -15.58 12.65
CA ALA A 16 -14.81 -14.80 13.84
C ALA A 16 -13.77 -14.99 14.95
N VAL A 17 -13.36 -16.24 15.21
CA VAL A 17 -12.32 -16.55 16.20
C VAL A 17 -11.00 -15.88 15.82
N MET A 18 -10.64 -15.88 14.53
CA MET A 18 -9.42 -15.23 14.04
C MET A 18 -9.47 -13.70 14.21
N ALA A 19 -10.60 -13.07 13.91
CA ALA A 19 -10.79 -11.63 14.07
C ALA A 19 -10.69 -11.19 15.55
N GLU A 20 -11.15 -12.02 16.48
CA GLU A 20 -11.11 -11.76 17.93
C GLU A 20 -9.78 -12.15 18.58
N ALA A 21 -8.98 -12.99 17.93
CA ALA A 21 -7.70 -13.46 18.47
C ALA A 21 -6.63 -12.36 18.59
N ALA A 22 -6.85 -11.18 17.99
CA ALA A 22 -5.95 -10.03 18.03
C ALA A 22 -4.50 -10.39 17.68
N ILE A 23 -4.33 -11.11 16.56
CA ILE A 23 -3.02 -11.60 16.12
C ILE A 23 -2.21 -10.41 15.57
N GLY A 24 -1.30 -9.90 16.41
CA GLY A 24 -0.31 -8.89 16.04
C GLY A 24 1.06 -9.52 15.76
N LEU A 25 1.63 -9.24 14.59
CA LEU A 25 3.00 -9.62 14.23
C LEU A 25 3.84 -8.35 14.14
N ASN A 26 5.00 -8.34 14.80
CA ASN A 26 5.95 -7.24 14.72
C ASN A 26 7.35 -7.82 14.55
N PHE A 27 7.97 -7.56 13.41
CA PHE A 27 9.29 -8.07 13.08
C PHE A 27 10.01 -7.14 12.12
N THR A 28 11.33 -7.27 12.08
CA THR A 28 12.20 -6.48 11.21
C THR A 28 12.63 -7.30 10.01
N VAL A 29 12.58 -6.70 8.82
CA VAL A 29 13.03 -7.30 7.56
C VAL A 29 14.05 -6.42 6.85
N PRO A 30 14.93 -6.97 6.01
CA PRO A 30 15.82 -6.15 5.18
C PRO A 30 15.03 -5.25 4.22
N ALA A 31 15.36 -3.97 4.17
CA ALA A 31 14.74 -3.00 3.29
C ALA A 31 15.33 -3.11 1.88
N THR A 32 14.48 -3.36 0.88
CA THR A 32 14.88 -3.50 -0.54
C THR A 32 14.34 -2.39 -1.44
N LEU A 33 13.68 -1.38 -0.86
CA LEU A 33 13.13 -0.24 -1.60
C LEU A 33 14.26 0.66 -2.11
N LYS A 34 14.19 1.10 -3.37
CA LYS A 34 15.23 1.96 -3.98
C LYS A 34 15.57 3.15 -3.08
N GLY A 35 16.85 3.31 -2.77
CA GLY A 35 17.35 4.33 -1.85
C GLY A 35 17.78 3.77 -0.49
N SER A 36 17.47 2.50 -0.20
CA SER A 36 17.99 1.80 0.96
C SER A 36 19.41 1.26 0.71
N THR A 37 20.28 1.34 1.72
CA THR A 37 21.56 0.63 1.71
C THR A 37 21.34 -0.86 1.98
N THR A 38 22.33 -1.72 1.69
CA THR A 38 22.22 -3.17 1.92
C THR A 38 21.99 -3.55 3.39
N ASP A 39 22.24 -2.62 4.31
CA ASP A 39 22.11 -2.80 5.76
C ASP A 39 20.87 -2.13 6.34
N ASP A 40 20.04 -1.49 5.51
CA ASP A 40 18.83 -0.83 5.99
C ASP A 40 17.77 -1.87 6.34
N GLU A 41 17.13 -1.66 7.48
CA GLU A 41 16.08 -2.52 8.00
C GLU A 41 14.72 -1.80 7.99
N LEU A 42 13.66 -2.55 7.74
CA LEU A 42 12.28 -2.09 7.73
C LEU A 42 11.50 -2.82 8.82
N ASN A 43 10.88 -2.07 9.73
CA ASN A 43 9.95 -2.64 10.70
C ASN A 43 8.59 -2.89 10.04
N VAL A 44 8.08 -4.11 10.19
CA VAL A 44 6.77 -4.52 9.71
C VAL A 44 5.89 -4.89 10.89
N ALA A 45 4.79 -4.13 11.04
CA ALA A 45 3.73 -4.41 12.00
C ALA A 45 2.46 -4.83 11.26
N LEU A 46 2.02 -6.07 11.47
CA LEU A 46 0.81 -6.63 10.85
C LEU A 46 -0.25 -6.92 11.91
N ASN A 47 -1.49 -6.62 11.58
CA ASN A 47 -2.68 -6.98 12.32
C ASN A 47 -3.51 -7.94 11.47
N ILE A 48 -3.65 -9.18 11.93
CA ILE A 48 -4.32 -10.24 11.19
C ILE A 48 -5.70 -10.49 11.82
N LYS A 49 -6.75 -10.25 11.02
CA LYS A 49 -8.16 -10.48 11.40
C LYS A 49 -8.81 -11.57 10.57
N SER A 50 -8.26 -11.88 9.41
CA SER A 50 -8.78 -12.84 8.45
C SER A 50 -7.65 -13.55 7.69
N LEU A 51 -7.98 -14.60 6.94
CA LEU A 51 -6.99 -15.25 6.07
C LEU A 51 -6.51 -14.35 4.93
N ASP A 52 -7.37 -13.45 4.46
CA ASP A 52 -7.04 -12.51 3.38
C ASP A 52 -5.99 -11.48 3.83
N ASP A 53 -5.81 -11.28 5.14
CA ASP A 53 -4.76 -10.40 5.67
C ASP A 53 -3.34 -10.96 5.46
N PHE A 54 -3.20 -12.25 5.12
CA PHE A 54 -1.94 -12.83 4.68
C PHE A 54 -1.63 -12.62 3.20
N SER A 55 -2.59 -12.10 2.42
CA SER A 55 -2.35 -11.80 1.01
C SER A 55 -1.34 -10.66 0.87
N PRO A 56 -0.53 -10.65 -0.22
CA PRO A 56 0.42 -9.57 -0.47
C PRO A 56 -0.25 -8.19 -0.53
N ASP A 57 -1.47 -8.11 -1.05
CA ASP A 57 -2.21 -6.85 -1.16
C ASP A 57 -2.58 -6.29 0.23
N SER A 58 -3.08 -7.13 1.13
CA SER A 58 -3.39 -6.72 2.50
C SER A 58 -2.13 -6.37 3.29
N VAL A 59 -1.05 -7.13 3.14
CA VAL A 59 0.25 -6.84 3.77
C VAL A 59 0.80 -5.50 3.26
N ALA A 60 0.77 -5.26 1.95
CA ALA A 60 1.24 -4.02 1.33
C ALA A 60 0.48 -2.79 1.84
N ARG A 61 -0.82 -2.90 2.09
CA ARG A 61 -1.64 -1.82 2.68
C ARG A 61 -1.31 -1.52 4.13
N GLN A 62 -0.84 -2.50 4.89
CA GLN A 62 -0.50 -2.34 6.31
C GLN A 62 0.92 -1.77 6.52
N VAL A 63 1.82 -1.95 5.56
CA VAL A 63 3.18 -1.39 5.61
C VAL A 63 3.19 0.01 4.95
N PRO A 64 3.34 1.11 5.71
CA PRO A 64 3.15 2.47 5.20
C PRO A 64 3.99 2.81 3.96
N GLU A 65 5.24 2.34 3.92
CA GLU A 65 6.19 2.58 2.83
C GLU A 65 5.73 1.89 1.53
N VAL A 66 5.15 0.69 1.64
CA VAL A 66 4.64 -0.07 0.50
C VAL A 66 3.26 0.45 0.09
N ASN A 67 2.42 0.87 1.04
CA ASN A 67 1.10 1.43 0.75
C ASN A 67 1.19 2.68 -0.12
N LYS A 68 2.17 3.57 0.14
CA LYS A 68 2.42 4.74 -0.73
C LYS A 68 2.74 4.36 -2.17
N LEU A 69 3.46 3.27 -2.38
CA LEU A 69 3.76 2.77 -3.74
C LEU A 69 2.52 2.16 -4.40
N LEU A 70 1.65 1.52 -3.63
CA LEU A 70 0.37 1.01 -4.10
C LEU A 70 -0.55 2.14 -4.54
N GLU A 71 -0.70 3.18 -3.72
CA GLU A 71 -1.49 4.37 -4.04
C GLU A 71 -0.96 5.09 -5.29
N LEU A 72 0.36 5.22 -5.41
CA LEU A 72 1.00 5.77 -6.61
C LEU A 72 0.67 4.92 -7.85
N ARG A 73 0.73 3.58 -7.73
CA ARG A 73 0.35 2.68 -8.82
C ARG A 73 -1.11 2.84 -9.21
N GLU A 74 -2.02 2.97 -8.24
CA GLU A 74 -3.45 3.19 -8.47
C GLU A 74 -3.70 4.50 -9.21
N ALA A 75 -3.08 5.60 -8.76
CA ALA A 75 -3.15 6.90 -9.42
C ALA A 75 -2.62 6.85 -10.87
N LEU A 76 -1.47 6.19 -11.10
CA LEU A 76 -0.91 6.01 -12.44
C LEU A 76 -1.80 5.13 -13.33
N THR A 77 -2.44 4.11 -12.76
CA THR A 77 -3.36 3.24 -13.49
C THR A 77 -4.63 3.99 -13.89
N ALA A 78 -5.16 4.82 -12.99
CA ALA A 78 -6.29 5.70 -13.28
C ALA A 78 -5.93 6.71 -14.39
N LEU A 79 -4.72 7.26 -14.37
CA LEU A 79 -4.23 8.17 -15.41
C LEU A 79 -4.04 7.49 -16.78
N LYS A 80 -3.68 6.21 -16.80
CA LYS A 80 -3.49 5.43 -18.03
C LYS A 80 -4.77 5.32 -18.87
N GLY A 81 -5.94 5.23 -18.24
CA GLY A 81 -7.23 5.10 -18.94
C GLY A 81 -7.56 6.28 -19.87
N PRO A 82 -7.66 7.51 -19.34
CA PRO A 82 -7.88 8.73 -20.12
C PRO A 82 -6.82 8.97 -21.20
N MET A 83 -5.55 8.62 -20.93
CA MET A 83 -4.46 8.76 -21.91
C MET A 83 -4.63 7.91 -23.17
N GLY A 84 -5.23 6.71 -23.06
CA GLY A 84 -5.46 5.83 -24.21
C GLY A 84 -6.62 6.28 -25.09
N ASN A 85 -7.64 6.90 -24.50
CA ASN A 85 -8.92 7.16 -25.15
C ASN A 85 -9.12 8.62 -25.60
N LEU A 86 -8.35 9.57 -25.05
CA LEU A 86 -8.48 11.00 -25.36
C LEU A 86 -7.16 11.57 -25.91
N PRO A 87 -6.99 11.63 -27.24
CA PRO A 87 -5.82 12.23 -27.86
C PRO A 87 -5.56 13.68 -27.39
N ALA A 88 -6.63 14.44 -27.13
CA ALA A 88 -6.55 15.80 -26.62
C ALA A 88 -5.91 15.88 -25.22
N PHE A 89 -6.19 14.91 -24.35
CA PHE A 89 -5.60 14.84 -23.01
C PHE A 89 -4.09 14.61 -23.10
N ARG A 90 -3.65 13.71 -23.99
CA ARG A 90 -2.23 13.48 -24.25
C ARG A 90 -1.53 14.75 -24.73
N THR A 91 -2.11 15.48 -25.69
CA THR A 91 -1.53 16.71 -26.22
C THR A 91 -1.43 17.81 -25.16
N GLN A 92 -2.47 17.98 -24.33
CA GLN A 92 -2.44 18.96 -23.23
C GLN A 92 -1.42 18.60 -22.15
N LEU A 93 -1.34 17.31 -21.79
CA LEU A 93 -0.37 16.84 -20.79
C LEU A 93 1.07 17.00 -21.29
N GLN A 94 1.30 16.81 -22.58
CA GLN A 94 2.59 17.06 -23.23
C GLN A 94 2.94 18.56 -23.25
N ALA A 95 1.98 19.43 -23.58
CA ALA A 95 2.17 20.89 -23.51
C ALA A 95 2.45 21.39 -22.08
N LEU A 96 1.82 20.78 -21.07
CA LEU A 96 2.08 21.09 -19.66
C LEU A 96 3.47 20.63 -19.20
N LEU A 97 3.98 19.52 -19.73
CA LEU A 97 5.31 18.99 -19.42
C LEU A 97 6.45 19.78 -20.11
N GLU A 98 6.17 20.36 -21.28
CA GLU A 98 7.12 21.21 -22.02
C GLU A 98 7.34 22.57 -21.35
N ASN A 99 6.40 23.02 -20.51
CA ASN A 99 6.54 24.22 -19.69
C ASN A 99 7.12 23.87 -18.31
N GLU A 100 8.30 24.40 -18.01
CA GLU A 100 9.05 24.12 -16.77
C GLU A 100 8.30 24.55 -15.50
N GLU A 101 7.59 25.69 -15.54
CA GLU A 101 6.81 26.23 -14.42
C GLU A 101 5.56 25.39 -14.14
N SER A 102 4.82 25.03 -15.20
CA SER A 102 3.65 24.16 -15.11
C SER A 102 4.01 22.75 -14.65
N ARG A 103 5.17 22.24 -15.09
CA ARG A 103 5.70 20.94 -14.67
C ARG A 103 6.05 20.91 -13.18
N GLU A 104 6.69 21.96 -12.66
CA GLU A 104 6.99 22.06 -11.23
C GLU A 104 5.73 22.12 -10.37
N GLN A 105 4.71 22.86 -10.81
CA GLN A 105 3.41 22.90 -10.12
C GLN A 105 2.75 21.51 -10.07
N LEU A 106 2.70 20.80 -11.20
CA LEU A 106 2.15 19.44 -11.26
C LEU A 106 2.91 18.45 -10.36
N LEU A 107 4.25 18.52 -10.35
CA LEU A 107 5.07 17.69 -9.48
C LEU A 107 4.82 17.99 -7.99
N LYS A 108 4.60 19.26 -7.64
CA LYS A 108 4.21 19.68 -6.29
C LYS A 108 2.87 19.07 -5.87
N GLU A 109 1.87 19.13 -6.75
CA GLU A 109 0.54 18.57 -6.46
C GLU A 109 0.58 17.04 -6.32
N ILE A 110 1.31 16.33 -7.20
CA ILE A 110 1.47 14.88 -7.11
C ILE A 110 2.21 14.48 -5.82
N GLY A 111 3.28 15.20 -5.47
CA GLY A 111 4.02 14.97 -4.23
C GLY A 111 3.20 15.24 -2.97
N GLN A 112 2.23 16.15 -3.03
CA GLN A 112 1.28 16.40 -1.94
C GLN A 112 0.24 15.29 -1.78
N VAL A 113 -0.18 14.65 -2.87
CA VAL A 113 -1.10 13.49 -2.83
C VAL A 113 -0.42 12.27 -2.20
N SER A 114 0.88 12.05 -2.44
CA SER A 114 1.64 10.94 -1.82
C SER A 114 2.01 11.14 -0.34
N ASN A 115 1.77 12.34 0.21
CA ASN A 115 2.12 12.71 1.59
C ASN A 115 0.90 12.88 2.51
N LYS A 116 -0.31 12.62 2.00
CA LYS A 116 -1.56 12.60 2.75
C LYS A 116 -2.00 11.16 2.97
#